data_AF-A0A1Q3C256-F1
#
_entry.id   AF-A0A1Q3C256-F1
#
_cell.length_a   1.000
_cell.length_b   1.000
_cell.length_c   1.000
_cell.angle_alpha   90.00
_cell.angle_beta   90.00
_cell.angle_gamma   90.00
#
_symmetry.space_group_name_H-M   'P 1'
#
loop_
_entity.id
_entity.type
_entity.pdbx_description
1 polymer ?
#
loop_
_entity_poly.entity_id
_entity_poly.type
_entity_poly.pdbx_seq_one_letter_code
_entity_poly.pdbx_strand_id
1 'polypeptide(L)'
;MGFLSKPSFFRFFLSLLLFTNLATSATDYTTLVYKGCAKQAFTDPTGVYSQALSALFGSLVSQSTKTKFFKTTTGTGQTTITGLFQCRGDLASTDCHNCVSNLPVLSDKQCGNTIAARIQLLGCYMLYEVAGFAQISGFEMLYKTCGATNLAGSGFEERRDIAFSVMENGVVSGHGFFTSNYQSMYVLAQCEGSLGDSDCGACVKSAAQRAQVECGNSVSGQIYLHKCFVSYSYYPNGVPRRSSSSSSSSSSSSPSGPGPNTGKTVAIILGGAAGVGFLVICLMFARNLVKKHDDY
;
A
#
# COMPACT_ATOMS: atom_id res chain seq x y z
N MET A 1 -50.99 27.71 63.15
CA MET A 1 -50.44 26.54 62.44
C MET A 1 -50.56 26.81 60.95
N GLY A 2 -49.46 27.17 60.28
CA GLY A 2 -49.42 27.41 58.84
C GLY A 2 -48.09 26.90 58.32
N PHE A 3 -48.11 25.82 57.53
CA PHE A 3 -46.91 25.21 56.97
C PHE A 3 -46.70 25.66 55.52
N LEU A 4 -45.49 26.16 55.30
CA LEU A 4 -44.95 26.65 54.05
C LEU A 4 -44.65 25.51 53.05
N SER A 5 -44.80 25.86 51.78
CA SER A 5 -44.53 25.11 50.56
C SER A 5 -43.02 24.95 50.25
N LYS A 6 -42.58 23.78 49.74
CA LYS A 6 -41.88 23.56 48.44
C LYS A 6 -41.15 22.18 48.32
N PRO A 7 -40.80 21.72 47.09
CA PRO A 7 -41.09 20.35 46.65
C PRO A 7 -39.88 19.42 46.39
N SER A 8 -40.21 18.13 46.40
CA SER A 8 -39.70 16.99 45.61
C SER A 8 -38.53 17.23 44.63
N PHE A 9 -37.34 16.74 44.98
CA PHE A 9 -36.26 16.41 44.05
C PHE A 9 -36.28 14.90 43.77
N PHE A 10 -37.13 14.53 42.82
CA PHE A 10 -37.29 13.18 42.30
C PHE A 10 -36.22 12.90 41.23
N ARG A 11 -35.42 11.85 41.48
CA ARG A 11 -34.79 10.93 40.50
C ARG A 11 -34.28 11.52 39.17
N PHE A 12 -32.97 11.68 39.06
CA PHE A 12 -32.27 11.56 37.76
C PHE A 12 -30.78 11.25 37.94
N PHE A 13 -30.44 10.04 38.40
CA PHE A 13 -29.03 9.58 38.46
C PHE A 13 -28.89 8.15 37.94
N LEU A 14 -29.61 7.81 36.87
CA LEU A 14 -29.46 6.54 36.18
C LEU A 14 -29.84 6.67 34.71
N SER A 15 -28.90 7.16 33.89
CA SER A 15 -28.77 6.83 32.45
C SER A 15 -27.85 7.85 31.78
N LEU A 16 -26.54 7.60 31.80
CA LEU A 16 -25.66 7.99 30.69
C LEU A 16 -24.33 7.23 30.71
N LEU A 17 -24.39 5.90 30.88
CA LEU A 17 -23.38 5.03 30.27
C LEU A 17 -23.77 4.84 28.79
N LEU A 18 -23.79 5.94 28.02
CA LEU A 18 -23.64 5.80 26.59
C LEU A 18 -22.19 5.37 26.39
N PHE A 19 -22.02 4.07 26.16
CA PHE A 19 -20.87 3.55 25.45
C PHE A 19 -20.73 4.38 24.17
N THR A 20 -19.85 5.38 24.20
CA THR A 20 -19.30 5.95 22.98
C THR A 20 -18.51 4.84 22.34
N ASN A 21 -19.16 4.02 21.51
CA ASN A 21 -18.48 3.26 20.49
C ASN A 21 -17.83 4.31 19.60
N LEU A 22 -16.59 4.65 19.92
CA LEU A 22 -15.68 5.28 18.98
C LEU A 22 -15.42 4.19 17.93
N ALA A 23 -16.34 4.06 16.98
CA ALA A 23 -16.10 3.32 15.76
C ALA A 23 -15.06 4.14 14.99
N THR A 24 -13.80 3.99 15.40
CA THR A 24 -12.68 4.37 14.57
C THR A 24 -12.89 3.61 13.27
N SER A 25 -13.09 4.33 12.16
CA SER A 25 -13.03 3.74 10.83
C SER A 25 -11.61 3.19 10.64
N ALA A 26 -11.35 2.01 11.19
CA ALA A 26 -10.09 1.33 11.02
C ALA A 26 -9.97 1.06 9.53
N THR A 27 -8.87 1.54 8.93
CA THR A 27 -8.55 1.21 7.55
C THR A 27 -8.54 -0.31 7.45
N ASP A 28 -9.40 -0.93 6.65
CA ASP A 28 -9.42 -2.38 6.52
C ASP A 28 -8.08 -2.86 5.94
N TYR A 29 -7.33 -3.62 6.73
CA TYR A 29 -6.05 -4.18 6.37
C TYR A 29 -5.98 -5.70 6.57
N THR A 30 -7.02 -6.32 7.13
CA THR A 30 -7.06 -7.75 7.45
C THR A 30 -7.93 -8.56 6.49
N THR A 31 -8.69 -7.91 5.60
CA THR A 31 -9.47 -8.63 4.60
C THR A 31 -8.58 -9.44 3.66
N LEU A 32 -8.97 -10.69 3.43
CA LEU A 32 -8.31 -11.63 2.52
C LEU A 32 -8.50 -11.17 1.07
N VAL A 33 -7.39 -11.02 0.35
CA VAL A 33 -7.37 -10.71 -1.08
C VAL A 33 -7.32 -12.00 -1.90
N TYR A 34 -6.30 -12.83 -1.66
CA TYR A 34 -6.17 -14.13 -2.31
C TYR A 34 -5.29 -15.09 -1.49
N LYS A 35 -5.33 -16.36 -1.87
CA LYS A 35 -4.46 -17.41 -1.36
C LYS A 35 -3.84 -18.21 -2.49
N GLY A 36 -2.63 -18.73 -2.26
CA GLY A 36 -2.01 -19.75 -3.08
C GLY A 36 -1.53 -20.87 -2.18
N CYS A 37 -1.90 -22.11 -2.48
CA CYS A 37 -1.49 -23.29 -1.70
C CYS A 37 -0.87 -24.30 -2.66
N ALA A 38 0.25 -24.92 -2.30
CA ALA A 38 0.77 -26.04 -3.06
C ALA A 38 -0.20 -27.23 -3.00
N LYS A 39 -0.22 -28.03 -4.06
CA LYS A 39 -1.06 -29.23 -4.13
C LYS A 39 -0.52 -30.36 -3.24
N GLN A 40 0.78 -30.35 -2.99
CA GLN A 40 1.48 -31.33 -2.19
C GLN A 40 1.34 -30.98 -0.70
N ALA A 41 0.89 -31.96 0.08
CA ALA A 41 0.85 -31.86 1.53
C ALA A 41 2.19 -32.26 2.16
N PHE A 42 2.42 -31.85 3.40
CA PHE A 42 3.46 -32.44 4.22
C PHE A 42 3.16 -33.91 4.52
N THR A 43 4.20 -34.74 4.54
CA THR A 43 4.18 -36.03 5.22
C THR A 43 4.97 -35.87 6.51
N ASP A 44 4.27 -35.72 7.65
CA ASP A 44 4.90 -35.35 8.93
C ASP A 44 4.59 -36.35 10.05
N PRO A 45 4.99 -37.63 9.93
CA PRO A 45 4.71 -38.65 10.93
C PRO A 45 5.42 -38.38 12.27
N THR A 46 6.53 -37.65 12.25
CA THR A 46 7.34 -37.34 13.44
C THR A 46 7.08 -35.94 14.01
N GLY A 47 6.27 -35.11 13.35
CA GLY A 47 5.93 -33.74 13.80
C GLY A 47 7.00 -32.68 13.54
N VAL A 48 8.12 -33.05 12.90
CA VAL A 48 9.28 -32.16 12.69
C VAL A 48 8.93 -31.01 11.74
N TYR A 49 8.13 -31.24 10.70
CA TYR A 49 7.71 -30.17 9.79
C TYR A 49 6.77 -29.18 10.48
N SER A 50 5.81 -29.69 11.23
CA SER A 50 4.86 -28.87 11.99
C SER A 50 5.59 -28.00 13.02
N GLN A 51 6.62 -28.55 13.68
CA GLN A 51 7.45 -27.80 14.62
C GLN A 51 8.27 -26.73 13.90
N ALA A 52 8.91 -27.04 12.76
CA ALA A 52 9.69 -26.08 11.99
C ALA A 52 8.83 -24.93 11.44
N LEU A 53 7.62 -25.24 10.98
CA LEU A 53 6.65 -24.26 10.48
C LEU A 53 6.10 -23.39 11.62
N SER A 54 5.80 -23.98 12.77
CA SER A 54 5.39 -23.22 13.97
C SER A 54 6.49 -22.26 14.42
N ALA A 55 7.74 -22.71 14.46
CA ALA A 55 8.90 -21.86 14.78
C ALA A 55 9.08 -20.73 13.76
N LEU A 56 8.87 -21.01 12.47
CA LEU A 56 8.91 -20.01 11.40
C LEU A 56 7.85 -18.93 11.65
N PHE A 57 6.60 -19.32 11.85
CA PHE A 57 5.49 -18.39 12.09
C PHE A 57 5.72 -17.55 13.35
N GLY A 58 6.18 -18.16 14.45
CA GLY A 58 6.55 -17.44 15.65
C GLY A 58 7.63 -16.37 15.41
N SER A 59 8.66 -16.71 14.62
CA SER A 59 9.73 -15.76 14.25
C SER A 59 9.20 -14.60 13.39
N LEU A 60 8.39 -14.91 12.37
CA LEU A 60 7.79 -13.89 11.49
C LEU A 60 6.88 -12.93 12.29
N VAL A 61 5.99 -13.46 13.12
CA VAL A 61 5.09 -12.66 13.96
C VAL A 61 5.89 -11.81 14.96
N SER A 62 6.90 -12.37 15.62
CA SER A 62 7.76 -11.61 16.53
C SER A 62 8.44 -10.42 15.83
N GLN A 63 8.98 -10.65 14.63
CA GLN A 63 9.72 -9.61 13.89
C GLN A 63 8.81 -8.53 13.28
N SER A 64 7.53 -8.80 13.07
CA SER A 64 6.55 -7.79 12.63
C SER A 64 6.38 -6.59 13.57
N THR A 65 6.80 -6.74 14.83
CA THR A 65 6.84 -5.62 15.79
C THR A 65 7.97 -4.61 15.51
N LYS A 66 9.00 -5.03 14.76
CA LYS A 66 10.23 -4.25 14.53
C LYS A 66 10.38 -3.79 13.09
N THR A 67 9.98 -4.62 12.13
CA THR A 67 10.19 -4.38 10.70
C THR A 67 8.90 -4.63 9.92
N LYS A 68 8.80 -4.02 8.72
CA LYS A 68 7.68 -4.27 7.78
C LYS A 68 7.95 -5.41 6.80
N PHE A 69 9.18 -5.92 6.79
CA PHE A 69 9.61 -7.06 6.00
C PHE A 69 10.60 -7.88 6.82
N PHE A 70 10.45 -9.20 6.76
CA PHE A 70 11.44 -10.11 7.32
C PHE A 70 11.35 -11.44 6.56
N LYS A 71 12.52 -11.98 6.22
CA LYS A 71 12.68 -13.29 5.60
C LYS A 71 13.62 -14.12 6.45
N THR A 72 13.25 -15.37 6.70
CA THR A 72 14.05 -16.27 7.52
C THR A 72 13.82 -17.72 7.11
N THR A 73 14.62 -18.61 7.67
CA THR A 73 14.60 -20.03 7.38
C THR A 73 14.65 -20.81 8.69
N THR A 74 13.87 -21.89 8.79
CA THR A 74 13.84 -22.83 9.91
C THR A 74 13.96 -24.27 9.42
N GLY A 75 14.21 -25.21 10.32
CA GLY A 75 14.39 -26.63 9.97
C GLY A 75 15.79 -26.96 9.45
N THR A 76 16.00 -28.22 9.07
CA THR A 76 17.30 -28.72 8.61
C THR A 76 17.14 -29.73 7.47
N GLY A 77 18.08 -29.73 6.52
CA GLY A 77 18.06 -30.65 5.38
C GLY A 77 16.77 -30.53 4.57
N GLN A 78 16.04 -31.64 4.40
CA GLN A 78 14.79 -31.68 3.63
C GLN A 78 13.60 -31.03 4.37
N THR A 79 13.69 -30.79 5.67
CA THR A 79 12.65 -30.09 6.45
C THR A 79 12.87 -28.58 6.50
N THR A 80 13.84 -28.07 5.74
CA THR A 80 14.14 -26.64 5.69
C THR A 80 12.96 -25.88 5.08
N ILE A 81 12.44 -24.89 5.79
CA ILE A 81 11.34 -24.02 5.34
C ILE A 81 11.85 -22.60 5.31
N THR A 82 11.78 -21.96 4.14
CA THR A 82 12.02 -20.52 4.02
C THR A 82 10.68 -19.81 4.02
N GLY A 83 10.57 -18.72 4.77
CA GLY A 83 9.38 -17.90 4.74
C GLY A 83 9.66 -16.45 4.97
N LEU A 84 8.66 -15.64 4.66
CA LEU A 84 8.70 -14.21 4.82
C LEU A 84 7.32 -13.66 5.17
N PHE A 85 7.32 -12.49 5.79
CA PHE A 85 6.16 -11.61 5.80
C PHE A 85 6.53 -10.27 5.18
N GLN A 86 5.53 -9.57 4.66
CA GLN A 86 5.64 -8.20 4.23
C GLN A 86 4.34 -7.46 4.55
N CYS A 87 4.44 -6.38 5.31
CA CYS A 87 3.38 -5.42 5.54
C CYS A 87 3.39 -4.33 4.46
N ARG A 88 2.24 -3.68 4.27
CA ARG A 88 2.09 -2.52 3.42
C ARG A 88 2.89 -1.35 4.00
N GLY A 89 3.60 -0.62 3.15
CA GLY A 89 4.60 0.35 3.58
C GLY A 89 4.04 1.54 4.37
N ASP A 90 2.75 1.82 4.29
CA ASP A 90 2.04 2.90 4.99
C ASP A 90 1.44 2.48 6.35
N LEU A 91 1.49 1.20 6.73
CA LEU A 91 0.95 0.73 8.01
C LEU A 91 1.83 1.14 9.19
N ALA A 92 1.20 1.48 10.32
CA ALA A 92 1.90 1.59 11.61
C ALA A 92 2.40 0.21 12.06
N SER A 93 3.45 0.17 12.90
CA SER A 93 4.01 -1.11 13.38
C SER A 93 2.98 -1.98 14.11
N THR A 94 2.05 -1.36 14.83
CA THR A 94 0.94 -2.06 15.51
C THR A 94 -0.02 -2.71 14.51
N ASP A 95 -0.40 -2.00 13.44
CA ASP A 95 -1.28 -2.54 12.40
C ASP A 95 -0.58 -3.62 11.58
N CYS A 96 0.71 -3.44 11.30
CA CYS A 96 1.54 -4.47 10.68
C CYS A 96 1.56 -5.74 11.54
N HIS A 97 1.84 -5.62 12.83
CA HIS A 97 1.83 -6.75 13.75
C HIS A 97 0.46 -7.44 13.80
N ASN A 98 -0.62 -6.67 13.96
CA ASN A 98 -1.99 -7.21 13.97
C ASN A 98 -2.33 -7.93 12.67
N CYS A 99 -1.92 -7.37 11.52
CA CYS A 99 -2.12 -8.02 10.23
C CYS A 99 -1.36 -9.35 10.15
N VAL A 100 -0.07 -9.37 10.51
CA VAL A 100 0.79 -10.55 10.41
C VAL A 100 0.36 -11.65 11.39
N SER A 101 -0.07 -11.30 12.60
CA SER A 101 -0.55 -12.25 13.61
C SER A 101 -1.77 -13.07 13.18
N ASN A 102 -2.56 -12.58 12.22
CA ASN A 102 -3.69 -13.33 11.67
C ASN A 102 -3.27 -14.36 10.62
N LEU A 103 -2.11 -14.18 9.97
CA LEU A 103 -1.73 -14.96 8.81
C LEU A 103 -1.51 -16.46 9.11
N PRO A 104 -0.89 -16.89 10.23
CA PRO A 104 -0.73 -18.31 10.55
C PRO A 104 -2.06 -19.07 10.63
N VAL A 105 -3.04 -18.52 11.35
CA VAL A 105 -4.37 -19.12 11.51
C VAL A 105 -5.11 -19.15 10.17
N LEU A 106 -4.99 -18.09 9.37
CA LEU A 106 -5.56 -18.06 8.03
C LEU A 106 -4.88 -19.06 7.10
N SER A 107 -3.57 -19.23 7.17
CA SER A 107 -2.83 -20.20 6.37
C SER A 107 -3.32 -21.62 6.65
N ASP A 108 -3.44 -21.99 7.92
CA ASP A 108 -3.98 -23.29 8.32
C ASP A 108 -5.41 -23.48 7.82
N LYS A 109 -6.31 -22.52 8.08
CA LYS A 109 -7.71 -22.59 7.65
C LYS A 109 -7.88 -22.65 6.13
N GLN A 110 -7.02 -21.98 5.38
CA GLN A 110 -7.19 -21.77 3.94
C GLN A 110 -6.39 -22.74 3.06
N CYS A 111 -5.27 -23.26 3.58
CA CYS A 111 -4.36 -24.13 2.85
C CYS A 111 -4.08 -25.46 3.55
N GLY A 112 -4.38 -25.60 4.84
CA GLY A 112 -4.03 -26.77 5.63
C GLY A 112 -2.52 -27.05 5.63
N ASN A 113 -2.17 -28.32 5.76
CA ASN A 113 -0.78 -28.78 5.85
C ASN A 113 -0.13 -28.94 4.48
N THR A 114 0.20 -27.83 3.81
CA THR A 114 0.82 -27.81 2.47
C THR A 114 2.29 -27.40 2.51
N ILE A 115 3.10 -27.91 1.57
CA ILE A 115 4.55 -27.63 1.52
C ILE A 115 4.90 -26.19 1.10
N ALA A 116 3.94 -25.43 0.58
CA ALA A 116 4.10 -24.01 0.33
C ALA A 116 2.75 -23.31 0.38
N ALA A 117 2.69 -22.14 1.00
CA ALA A 117 1.49 -21.33 1.01
C ALA A 117 1.81 -19.84 0.96
N ARG A 118 0.92 -19.10 0.31
CA ARG A 118 0.85 -17.65 0.31
C ARG A 118 -0.54 -17.20 0.74
N ILE A 119 -0.60 -16.33 1.73
CA ILE A 119 -1.84 -15.67 2.17
C ILE A 119 -1.65 -14.18 2.04
N GLN A 120 -2.46 -13.53 1.19
CA GLN A 120 -2.43 -12.09 0.95
C GLN A 120 -3.65 -11.43 1.58
N LEU A 121 -3.43 -10.53 2.53
CA LEU A 121 -4.41 -9.58 3.05
C LEU A 121 -4.18 -8.19 2.43
N LEU A 122 -5.13 -7.28 2.63
CA LEU A 122 -5.01 -5.88 2.17
C LEU A 122 -3.81 -5.14 2.77
N GLY A 123 -3.40 -5.53 3.98
CA GLY A 123 -2.33 -4.88 4.74
C GLY A 123 -1.01 -5.63 4.77
N CYS A 124 -0.99 -6.93 4.50
CA CYS A 124 0.21 -7.74 4.63
C CYS A 124 0.04 -9.07 3.90
N TYR A 125 1.15 -9.77 3.67
CA TYR A 125 1.12 -11.16 3.26
C TYR A 125 2.21 -11.96 3.95
N MET A 126 2.02 -13.28 3.94
CA MET A 126 3.07 -14.25 4.22
C MET A 126 3.24 -15.18 3.04
N LEU A 127 4.46 -15.67 2.89
CA LEU A 127 4.81 -16.76 1.99
C LEU A 127 5.74 -17.70 2.75
N TYR A 128 5.50 -19.01 2.69
CA TYR A 128 6.48 -20.00 3.08
C TYR A 128 6.58 -21.09 2.01
N GLU A 129 7.78 -21.65 1.88
CA GLU A 129 8.14 -22.64 0.89
C GLU A 129 9.15 -23.62 1.51
N VAL A 130 8.88 -24.92 1.40
CA VAL A 130 9.84 -25.97 1.76
C VAL A 130 10.96 -26.02 0.72
N ALA A 131 12.16 -26.40 1.17
CA ALA A 131 13.31 -26.59 0.29
C ALA A 131 12.98 -27.54 -0.88
N GLY A 132 13.38 -27.13 -2.08
CA GLY A 132 13.09 -27.85 -3.32
C GLY A 132 11.74 -27.50 -3.96
N PHE A 133 10.94 -26.60 -3.36
CA PHE A 133 9.75 -26.08 -4.03
C PHE A 133 10.12 -25.32 -5.32
N ALA A 134 9.27 -25.47 -6.34
CA ALA A 134 9.52 -24.94 -7.66
C ALA A 134 9.62 -23.41 -7.64
N GLN A 135 10.74 -22.88 -8.16
CA GLN A 135 10.92 -21.44 -8.29
C GLN A 135 10.04 -20.92 -9.42
N ILE A 136 9.28 -19.87 -9.13
CA ILE A 136 8.49 -19.15 -10.14
C ILE A 136 9.08 -17.77 -10.40
N SER A 137 8.85 -17.25 -11.60
CA SER A 137 9.33 -15.92 -11.99
C SER A 137 8.79 -14.85 -11.04
N GLY A 138 9.63 -13.87 -10.69
CA GLY A 138 9.18 -12.71 -9.90
C GLY A 138 8.07 -11.90 -10.57
N PHE A 139 7.98 -12.02 -11.90
CA PHE A 139 6.98 -11.36 -12.74
C PHE A 139 5.73 -12.23 -13.00
N GLU A 140 5.67 -13.44 -12.44
CA GLU A 140 4.51 -14.32 -12.59
C GLU A 140 3.28 -13.65 -11.96
N MET A 141 2.19 -13.55 -12.70
CA MET A 141 0.94 -12.98 -12.18
C MET A 141 0.23 -14.01 -11.31
N LEU A 142 0.09 -13.69 -10.03
CA LEU A 142 -0.55 -14.56 -9.05
C LEU A 142 -2.04 -14.29 -8.91
N TYR A 143 -2.43 -13.02 -8.99
CA TYR A 143 -3.81 -12.61 -8.80
C TYR A 143 -4.10 -11.26 -9.45
N LYS A 144 -5.34 -11.07 -9.89
CA LYS A 144 -5.87 -9.77 -10.32
C LYS A 144 -7.26 -9.54 -9.79
N THR A 145 -7.60 -8.29 -9.57
CA THR A 145 -8.98 -7.82 -9.44
C THR A 145 -9.13 -6.52 -10.19
N CYS A 146 -10.25 -6.38 -10.91
CA CYS A 146 -10.57 -5.20 -11.68
C CYS A 146 -11.94 -4.69 -11.20
N GLY A 147 -12.06 -3.38 -11.04
CA GLY A 147 -13.31 -2.73 -10.66
C GLY A 147 -14.27 -2.60 -11.83
N ALA A 148 -15.27 -1.73 -11.66
CA ALA A 148 -16.22 -1.42 -12.73
C ALA A 148 -15.52 -0.76 -13.93
N THR A 149 -15.97 -1.09 -15.14
CA THR A 149 -15.53 -0.42 -16.37
C THR A 149 -16.18 0.95 -16.48
N ASN A 150 -15.43 1.91 -17.02
CA ASN A 150 -15.67 3.33 -16.81
C ASN A 150 -16.83 3.99 -17.57
N LEU A 151 -17.36 5.05 -16.93
CA LEU A 151 -17.99 6.27 -17.47
C LEU A 151 -17.09 7.53 -17.21
N ALA A 152 -15.79 7.40 -16.90
CA ALA A 152 -14.88 8.51 -16.48
C ALA A 152 -14.58 9.57 -17.54
N GLY A 153 -15.30 9.55 -18.66
CA GLY A 153 -15.12 10.46 -19.77
C GLY A 153 -13.82 10.20 -20.55
N SER A 154 -13.55 11.10 -21.49
CA SER A 154 -12.35 11.07 -22.30
C SER A 154 -11.06 11.23 -21.45
N GLY A 155 -9.96 10.67 -21.94
CA GLY A 155 -8.64 10.81 -21.31
C GLY A 155 -8.43 10.03 -20.01
N PHE A 156 -9.30 9.07 -19.67
CA PHE A 156 -9.06 8.17 -18.53
C PHE A 156 -7.81 7.30 -18.74
N GLU A 157 -7.67 6.67 -19.91
CA GLU A 157 -6.55 5.78 -20.22
C GLU A 157 -5.22 6.54 -20.16
N GLU A 158 -5.15 7.73 -20.75
CA GLU A 158 -3.96 8.60 -20.67
C GLU A 158 -3.61 8.96 -19.23
N ARG A 159 -4.60 9.37 -18.42
CA ARG A 159 -4.38 9.68 -17.00
C ARG A 159 -3.91 8.46 -16.21
N ARG A 160 -4.44 7.28 -16.51
CA ARG A 160 -4.02 6.01 -15.89
C ARG A 160 -2.58 5.69 -16.26
N ASP A 161 -2.22 5.78 -17.53
CA ASP A 161 -0.90 5.41 -18.01
C ASP A 161 0.19 6.37 -17.51
N ILE A 162 -0.12 7.67 -17.39
CA ILE A 162 0.77 8.62 -16.72
C ILE A 162 0.90 8.30 -15.22
N ALA A 163 -0.20 8.01 -14.53
CA ALA A 163 -0.15 7.62 -13.13
C ALA A 163 0.68 6.34 -12.89
N PHE A 164 0.65 5.41 -13.85
CA PHE A 164 1.50 4.22 -13.84
C PHE A 164 2.98 4.56 -14.01
N SER A 165 3.33 5.45 -14.93
CA SER A 165 4.72 5.93 -15.04
C SER A 165 5.21 6.64 -13.77
N VAL A 166 4.33 7.38 -13.09
CA VAL A 166 4.66 8.02 -11.81
C VAL A 166 4.94 6.96 -10.72
N MET A 167 4.14 5.89 -10.62
CA MET A 167 4.41 4.85 -9.61
C MET A 167 5.66 4.02 -9.93
N GLU A 168 5.97 3.76 -11.21
CA GLU A 168 7.19 3.05 -11.64
C GLU A 168 8.45 3.76 -11.15
N ASN A 169 8.56 5.08 -11.38
CA ASN A 169 9.68 5.87 -10.90
C ASN A 169 9.65 6.06 -9.37
N GLY A 170 8.43 6.17 -8.83
CA GLY A 170 8.18 6.37 -7.42
C GLY A 170 8.68 5.23 -6.54
N VAL A 171 8.52 3.97 -6.96
CA VAL A 171 9.00 2.82 -6.16
C VAL A 171 10.51 2.70 -6.11
N VAL A 172 11.22 3.14 -7.15
CA VAL A 172 12.69 3.17 -7.16
C VAL A 172 13.18 4.20 -6.14
N SER A 173 12.58 5.39 -6.13
CA SER A 173 12.94 6.47 -5.17
C SER A 173 12.45 6.18 -3.75
N GLY A 174 11.35 5.44 -3.62
CA GLY A 174 10.73 5.04 -2.36
C GLY A 174 11.26 3.71 -1.82
N HIS A 175 12.33 3.16 -2.40
CA HIS A 175 12.96 1.90 -2.00
C HIS A 175 11.94 0.76 -1.80
N GLY A 176 11.07 0.58 -2.78
CA GLY A 176 10.12 -0.54 -2.83
C GLY A 176 8.70 -0.24 -2.39
N PHE A 177 8.37 0.94 -1.87
CA PHE A 177 6.98 1.32 -1.57
C PHE A 177 6.68 2.74 -2.05
N PHE A 178 5.55 2.91 -2.74
CA PHE A 178 5.13 4.21 -3.23
C PHE A 178 3.61 4.35 -3.26
N THR A 179 3.13 5.53 -2.87
CA THR A 179 1.74 5.96 -3.06
C THR A 179 1.72 7.38 -3.58
N SER A 180 0.77 7.71 -4.46
CA SER A 180 0.60 9.07 -4.95
C SER A 180 -0.80 9.30 -5.49
N ASN A 181 -1.14 10.59 -5.61
CA ASN A 181 -2.31 11.05 -6.32
C ASN A 181 -1.85 11.73 -7.60
N TYR A 182 -2.26 11.21 -8.76
CA TYR A 182 -2.11 11.87 -10.04
C TYR A 182 -3.48 12.32 -10.54
N GLN A 183 -3.76 13.61 -10.42
CA GLN A 183 -5.09 14.17 -10.69
C GLN A 183 -6.18 13.44 -9.87
N SER A 184 -7.13 12.78 -10.54
CA SER A 184 -8.21 11.98 -9.94
C SER A 184 -7.84 10.51 -9.72
N MET A 185 -6.60 10.11 -9.94
CA MET A 185 -6.12 8.73 -9.75
C MET A 185 -5.31 8.62 -8.47
N TYR A 186 -5.69 7.68 -7.61
CA TYR A 186 -4.80 7.16 -6.56
C TYR A 186 -4.04 5.96 -7.11
N VAL A 187 -2.74 5.90 -6.85
CA VAL A 187 -1.89 4.75 -7.18
C VAL A 187 -1.09 4.31 -5.95
N LEU A 188 -0.89 3.00 -5.85
CA LEU A 188 -0.04 2.35 -4.86
C LEU A 188 0.75 1.26 -5.56
N ALA A 189 2.05 1.22 -5.31
CA ALA A 189 2.90 0.13 -5.76
C ALA A 189 3.83 -0.32 -4.63
N GLN A 190 4.09 -1.63 -4.58
CA GLN A 190 5.00 -2.19 -3.58
C GLN A 190 5.73 -3.42 -4.11
N CYS A 191 7.03 -3.46 -3.85
CA CYS A 191 7.91 -4.59 -4.10
C CYS A 191 8.11 -5.41 -2.82
N GLU A 192 8.43 -6.70 -2.99
CA GLU A 192 8.95 -7.53 -1.92
C GLU A 192 10.29 -6.95 -1.43
N GLY A 193 10.45 -6.82 -0.11
CA GLY A 193 11.59 -6.11 0.49
C GLY A 193 12.98 -6.70 0.24
N SER A 194 13.11 -7.84 -0.44
CA SER A 194 14.41 -8.37 -0.88
C SER A 194 14.79 -8.00 -2.31
N LEU A 195 13.92 -7.33 -3.08
CA LEU A 195 14.26 -6.84 -4.41
C LEU A 195 15.13 -5.57 -4.32
N GLY A 196 16.15 -5.48 -5.18
CA GLY A 196 16.88 -4.24 -5.40
C GLY A 196 16.04 -3.22 -6.19
N ASP A 197 16.41 -1.94 -6.10
CA ASP A 197 15.63 -0.83 -6.65
C ASP A 197 15.34 -0.98 -8.16
N SER A 198 16.32 -1.44 -8.95
CA SER A 198 16.14 -1.67 -10.39
C SER A 198 15.14 -2.80 -10.69
N ASP A 199 15.28 -3.94 -10.01
CA ASP A 199 14.37 -5.08 -10.19
C ASP A 199 12.96 -4.74 -9.71
N CYS A 200 12.86 -3.92 -8.65
CA CYS A 200 11.61 -3.39 -8.17
C CYS A 200 10.90 -2.53 -9.22
N GLY A 201 11.62 -1.56 -9.82
CA GLY A 201 11.08 -0.74 -10.91
C GLY A 201 10.60 -1.59 -12.10
N ALA A 202 11.39 -2.60 -12.50
CA ALA A 202 11.01 -3.53 -13.55
C ALA A 202 9.75 -4.34 -13.19
N CYS A 203 9.63 -4.82 -11.95
CA CYS A 203 8.47 -5.58 -11.49
C CYS A 203 7.21 -4.73 -11.55
N VAL A 204 7.26 -3.50 -11.02
CA VAL A 204 6.11 -2.58 -11.01
C VAL A 204 5.70 -2.18 -12.41
N LYS A 205 6.67 -1.95 -13.31
CA LYS A 205 6.39 -1.72 -14.74
C LYS A 205 5.67 -2.91 -15.38
N SER A 206 6.13 -4.13 -15.12
CA SER A 206 5.45 -5.33 -15.62
C SER A 206 4.02 -5.42 -15.06
N ALA A 207 3.82 -5.16 -13.77
CA ALA A 207 2.51 -5.19 -13.14
C ALA A 207 1.57 -4.10 -13.71
N ALA A 208 2.09 -2.92 -14.03
CA ALA A 208 1.37 -1.84 -14.71
C ALA A 208 0.93 -2.25 -16.12
N GLN A 209 1.82 -2.84 -16.91
CA GLN A 209 1.51 -3.37 -18.24
C GLN A 209 0.44 -4.46 -18.18
N ARG A 210 0.53 -5.35 -17.18
CA ARG A 210 -0.51 -6.34 -16.92
C ARG A 210 -1.84 -5.68 -16.57
N ALA A 211 -1.85 -4.60 -15.77
CA ALA A 211 -3.08 -3.87 -15.47
C ALA A 211 -3.74 -3.30 -16.73
N GLN A 212 -2.94 -2.75 -17.67
CA GLN A 212 -3.45 -2.22 -18.94
C GLN A 212 -4.16 -3.29 -19.77
N VAL A 213 -3.58 -4.49 -19.87
CA VAL A 213 -4.14 -5.60 -20.66
C VAL A 213 -5.31 -6.28 -19.93
N GLU A 214 -5.15 -6.56 -18.65
CA GLU A 214 -6.05 -7.42 -17.89
C GLU A 214 -7.25 -6.70 -17.28
N CYS A 215 -7.11 -5.41 -16.98
CA CYS A 215 -8.16 -4.58 -16.42
C CYS A 215 -8.68 -3.52 -17.39
N GLY A 216 -7.99 -3.26 -18.51
CA GLY A 216 -8.44 -2.36 -19.57
C GLY A 216 -9.01 -1.05 -19.00
N ASN A 217 -10.28 -0.78 -19.30
CA ASN A 217 -10.99 0.42 -18.89
C ASN A 217 -11.61 0.39 -17.49
N SER A 218 -11.18 -0.52 -16.62
CA SER A 218 -11.64 -0.55 -15.23
C SER A 218 -11.15 0.67 -14.45
N VAL A 219 -12.04 1.33 -13.70
CA VAL A 219 -11.71 2.51 -12.86
C VAL A 219 -10.72 2.23 -11.75
N SER A 220 -10.62 0.97 -11.35
CA SER A 220 -9.76 0.52 -10.29
C SER A 220 -9.26 -0.87 -10.63
N GLY A 221 -8.13 -1.23 -10.06
CA GLY A 221 -7.60 -2.57 -10.20
C GLY A 221 -6.47 -2.81 -9.23
N GLN A 222 -6.19 -4.09 -9.01
CA GLN A 222 -5.01 -4.55 -8.29
C GLN A 222 -4.41 -5.72 -9.06
N ILE A 223 -3.12 -5.64 -9.37
CA ILE A 223 -2.37 -6.71 -10.02
C ILE A 223 -1.27 -7.15 -9.06
N TYR A 224 -1.28 -8.42 -8.70
CA TYR A 224 -0.30 -9.04 -7.81
C TYR A 224 0.58 -9.96 -8.64
N LEU A 225 1.84 -9.58 -8.80
CA LEU A 225 2.89 -10.47 -9.28
C LEU A 225 3.54 -11.17 -8.08
N HIS A 226 4.43 -12.13 -8.35
CA HIS A 226 5.08 -12.88 -7.29
C HIS A 226 5.91 -11.98 -6.35
N LYS A 227 6.62 -10.99 -6.90
CA LYS A 227 7.53 -10.12 -6.14
C LYS A 227 7.10 -8.65 -6.02
N CYS A 228 5.96 -8.25 -6.58
CA CYS A 228 5.42 -6.90 -6.40
C CYS A 228 3.92 -6.87 -6.67
N PHE A 229 3.27 -5.77 -6.29
CA PHE A 229 1.90 -5.50 -6.71
C PHE A 229 1.70 -4.02 -7.01
N VAL A 230 0.68 -3.74 -7.82
CA VAL A 230 0.19 -2.39 -8.09
C VAL A 230 -1.30 -2.33 -7.83
N SER A 231 -1.77 -1.20 -7.34
CA SER A 231 -3.17 -0.88 -7.14
C SER A 231 -3.44 0.52 -7.63
N TYR A 232 -4.60 0.71 -8.27
CA TYR A 232 -5.04 2.03 -8.69
C TYR A 232 -6.54 2.18 -8.48
N SER A 233 -6.99 3.41 -8.29
CA SER A 233 -8.40 3.74 -8.14
C SER A 233 -8.68 5.16 -8.62
N TYR A 234 -9.69 5.31 -9.46
CA TYR A 234 -10.16 6.59 -9.98
C TYR A 234 -11.27 7.16 -9.10
N TYR A 235 -11.16 8.44 -8.79
CA TYR A 235 -12.12 9.19 -7.99
C TYR A 235 -12.65 10.38 -8.79
N PRO A 236 -13.87 10.30 -9.35
CA PRO A 236 -14.44 11.37 -10.17
C PRO A 236 -14.43 12.74 -9.47
N ASN A 237 -14.66 12.75 -8.15
CA ASN A 237 -14.72 13.95 -7.31
C ASN A 237 -13.39 14.29 -6.61
N GLY A 238 -12.27 13.71 -7.08
CA GLY A 238 -10.96 13.83 -6.47
C GLY A 238 -10.72 12.81 -5.35
N VAL A 239 -9.45 12.48 -5.13
CA VAL A 239 -9.05 11.50 -4.11
C VAL A 239 -9.35 12.04 -2.71
N PRO A 240 -10.08 11.29 -1.85
CA PRO A 240 -10.37 11.72 -0.49
C PRO A 240 -9.09 12.08 0.27
N ARG A 241 -9.01 13.29 0.82
CA ARG A 241 -7.93 13.68 1.73
C ARG A 241 -8.22 13.08 3.10
N ARG A 242 -7.27 12.33 3.68
CA ARG A 242 -7.36 11.92 5.09
C ARG A 242 -7.40 13.19 5.95
N SER A 243 -8.56 13.48 6.55
CA SER A 243 -8.70 14.52 7.56
C SER A 243 -7.98 14.06 8.82
N SER A 244 -6.77 14.55 9.06
CA SER A 244 -6.18 14.48 10.40
C SER A 244 -7.06 15.30 11.34
N SER A 245 -7.84 14.64 12.19
CA SER A 245 -8.63 15.27 13.25
C SER A 245 -7.68 16.00 14.21
N SER A 246 -7.53 17.30 14.02
CA SER A 246 -6.80 18.20 14.92
C SER A 246 -7.70 18.54 16.11
N SER A 247 -7.42 17.97 17.27
CA SER A 247 -7.82 18.56 18.55
C SER A 247 -7.01 19.83 18.81
N SER A 248 -7.74 20.88 19.16
CA SER A 248 -7.29 22.26 19.36
C SER A 248 -6.75 22.52 20.77
N SER A 249 -5.57 23.14 20.89
CA SER A 249 -5.30 24.28 21.80
C SER A 249 -3.82 24.74 21.77
N SER A 250 -3.61 25.96 21.28
CA SER A 250 -2.67 27.04 21.69
C SER A 250 -1.21 26.78 22.13
N SER A 251 -0.30 27.31 21.29
CA SER A 251 0.93 28.09 21.56
C SER A 251 2.07 27.53 22.44
N SER A 252 3.22 27.18 21.82
CA SER A 252 4.48 27.98 21.85
C SER A 252 5.69 27.24 21.24
N SER A 253 6.25 27.82 20.18
CA SER A 253 7.67 27.87 19.71
C SER A 253 8.61 26.63 19.67
N SER A 254 8.93 26.23 18.42
CA SER A 254 10.26 25.88 17.86
C SER A 254 10.75 24.40 17.93
N PRO A 255 11.71 23.96 17.07
CA PRO A 255 11.43 23.48 15.71
C PRO A 255 12.07 22.11 15.40
N SER A 256 11.36 21.19 14.74
CA SER A 256 11.94 19.91 14.31
C SER A 256 11.39 19.41 12.97
N GLY A 257 12.23 19.48 11.92
CA GLY A 257 12.31 18.48 10.84
C GLY A 257 11.39 18.64 9.62
N PRO A 258 11.93 18.86 8.41
CA PRO A 258 11.13 18.87 7.18
C PRO A 258 10.81 17.43 6.74
N GLY A 259 9.53 17.03 6.82
CA GLY A 259 9.02 15.91 6.03
C GLY A 259 8.92 16.29 4.55
N PRO A 260 9.24 15.38 3.60
CA PRO A 260 9.26 15.71 2.18
C PRO A 260 7.84 15.90 1.65
N ASN A 261 7.50 17.17 1.40
CA ASN A 261 6.26 17.57 0.72
C ASN A 261 6.43 17.36 -0.80
N THR A 262 6.37 16.10 -1.25
CA THR A 262 6.61 15.68 -2.65
C THR A 262 5.69 16.36 -3.68
N GLY A 263 4.54 16.87 -3.26
CA GLY A 263 3.64 17.64 -4.14
C GLY A 263 4.17 19.02 -4.55
N LYS A 264 5.09 19.63 -3.78
CA LYS A 264 5.67 20.93 -4.11
C LYS A 264 6.88 20.81 -5.04
N THR A 265 7.65 19.73 -4.94
CA THR A 265 8.87 19.52 -5.75
C THR A 265 8.55 19.31 -7.22
N VAL A 266 7.47 18.58 -7.55
CA VAL A 266 7.07 18.31 -8.94
C VAL A 266 6.53 19.58 -9.63
N ALA A 267 5.80 20.43 -8.90
CA ALA A 267 5.29 21.70 -9.42
C ALA A 267 6.44 22.67 -9.79
N ILE A 268 7.53 22.65 -9.03
CA ILE A 268 8.71 23.51 -9.28
C ILE A 268 9.49 23.03 -10.51
N ILE A 269 9.65 21.71 -10.70
CA ILE A 269 10.43 21.16 -11.82
C ILE A 269 9.69 21.34 -13.16
N LEU A 270 8.38 21.09 -13.19
CA LEU A 270 7.57 21.28 -14.40
C LEU A 270 7.32 22.77 -14.71
N GLY A 271 7.12 23.59 -13.68
CA GLY A 271 7.00 25.05 -13.83
C GLY A 271 8.29 25.71 -14.31
N GLY A 272 9.45 25.23 -13.84
CA GLY A 272 10.76 25.74 -14.24
C GLY A 272 11.09 25.46 -15.71
N ALA A 273 10.82 24.25 -16.21
CA ALA A 273 11.08 23.89 -17.60
C ALA A 273 10.18 24.68 -18.58
N ALA A 274 8.90 24.84 -18.25
CA ALA A 274 7.97 25.64 -19.06
C ALA A 274 8.32 27.14 -19.02
N GLY A 275 8.73 27.67 -17.87
CA GLY A 275 9.13 29.07 -17.71
C GLY A 275 10.38 29.44 -18.50
N VAL A 276 11.39 28.57 -18.50
CA VAL A 276 12.62 28.77 -19.31
C VAL A 276 12.30 28.70 -20.80
N GLY A 277 11.47 27.75 -21.23
CA GLY A 277 11.03 27.65 -22.63
C GLY A 277 10.30 28.91 -23.12
N PHE A 278 9.37 29.43 -22.30
CA PHE A 278 8.65 30.66 -22.62
C PHE A 278 9.57 31.89 -22.70
N LEU A 279 10.53 32.03 -21.77
CA LEU A 279 11.51 33.12 -21.78
C LEU A 279 12.39 33.11 -23.04
N VAL A 280 12.85 31.93 -23.48
CA VAL A 280 13.66 31.81 -24.70
C VAL A 280 12.86 32.24 -25.94
N ILE A 281 11.59 31.82 -26.03
CA ILE A 281 10.70 32.22 -27.13
C ILE A 281 10.49 33.74 -27.14
N CYS A 282 10.19 34.35 -25.98
CA CYS A 282 10.04 35.80 -25.87
C CYS A 282 11.31 36.56 -26.27
N LEU A 283 12.49 36.09 -25.88
CA LEU A 283 13.77 36.69 -26.26
C LEU A 283 14.04 36.59 -27.77
N MET A 284 13.65 35.47 -28.41
CA MET A 284 13.77 35.33 -29.86
C MET A 284 12.86 36.30 -30.62
N PHE A 285 11.62 36.49 -30.15
CA PHE A 285 10.70 37.48 -30.74
C PHE A 285 11.20 38.92 -30.54
N ALA A 286 11.70 39.25 -29.35
CA ALA A 286 12.28 40.58 -29.09
C ALA A 286 13.48 40.88 -30.00
N ARG A 287 14.38 39.91 -30.21
CA ARG A 287 15.52 40.09 -31.13
C ARG A 287 15.10 40.28 -32.59
N ASN A 288 14.03 39.62 -33.03
CA ASN A 288 13.47 39.83 -34.37
C ASN A 288 12.80 41.20 -34.54
N LEU A 289 12.24 41.78 -33.47
CA LEU A 289 11.66 43.12 -33.50
C LEU A 289 12.73 44.22 -33.49
N VAL A 290 13.83 44.02 -32.76
CA VAL A 290 14.97 44.97 -32.76
C VAL A 290 15.67 44.97 -34.13
N LYS A 291 15.88 43.80 -34.74
CA LYS A 291 16.45 43.71 -36.10
C LYS A 291 15.63 44.44 -37.17
N LYS A 292 14.31 44.53 -37.01
CA LYS A 292 13.45 45.29 -37.94
C LYS A 292 13.54 46.80 -37.76
N HIS A 293 14.10 47.28 -36.65
CA HIS A 293 14.20 48.70 -36.35
C HIS A 293 15.57 49.29 -36.74
N ASP A 294 16.55 48.43 -37.05
CA ASP A 294 17.88 48.81 -37.57
C ASP A 294 17.92 48.91 -39.10
N ASP A 295 16.84 48.54 -39.80
CA ASP A 295 16.70 48.56 -41.27
C ASP A 295 15.85 49.75 -41.80
N TYR A 296 15.67 50.82 -41.00
CA TYR A 296 14.99 52.06 -41.44
C TYR A 296 15.82 53.30 -41.15
#